data_AF-A0A936BAQ1-F1
#
_entry.id   AF-A0A936BAQ1-F1
#
_cell.length_a   1.000
_cell.length_b   1.000
_cell.length_c   1.000
_cell.angle_alpha   90.00
_cell.angle_beta   90.00
_cell.angle_gamma   90.00
#
_symmetry.space_group_name_H-M   'P 1'
#
loop_
_entity.id
_entity.type
_entity.pdbx_description
1 polymer ?
#
loop_
_entity_poly.entity_id
_entity_poly.type
_entity_poly.pdbx_seq_one_letter_code
_entity_poly.pdbx_strand_id
1 'polypeptide(L)' 'MTSMFSHLPPDQVLRAIVRETEEALEVVQRMSGFLIDPSAGFLTKHQKEIAYALYQNAQHLADVLGEARKYVSE' A
#
# COMPACT_ATOMS: atom_id res chain seq x y z
N MET A 1 0.59 16.92 -13.10
CA MET A 1 1.57 15.86 -12.80
C MET A 1 1.49 14.82 -13.89
N THR A 2 2.60 14.48 -14.54
CA THR A 2 2.66 13.40 -15.54
C THR A 2 2.74 12.06 -14.80
N SER A 3 1.89 11.10 -15.14
CA SER A 3 1.88 9.76 -14.52
C SER A 3 3.26 9.10 -14.66
N MET A 4 3.77 8.48 -13.61
CA MET A 4 5.04 7.75 -13.69
C MET A 4 4.99 6.57 -14.67
N PHE A 5 3.80 6.06 -15.00
CA PHE A 5 3.58 4.96 -15.95
C PHE A 5 3.43 5.41 -17.41
N SER A 6 3.53 6.72 -17.69
CA SER A 6 3.30 7.30 -19.02
C SER A 6 4.25 6.81 -20.12
N HIS A 7 5.35 6.16 -19.75
CA HIS A 7 6.31 5.56 -20.69
C HIS A 7 6.02 4.09 -21.00
N LEU A 8 5.02 3.47 -20.35
CA LEU A 8 4.71 2.06 -20.51
C LEU A 8 3.58 1.83 -21.51
N PRO A 9 3.62 0.70 -22.26
CA PRO A 9 2.48 0.22 -23.05
C PRO A 9 1.24 -0.01 -22.17
N PRO A 10 0.00 0.28 -22.66
CA PRO A 10 -1.22 0.17 -21.85
C PRO A 10 -1.44 -1.20 -21.19
N ASP A 11 -1.05 -2.28 -21.85
CA ASP A 11 -1.10 -3.66 -21.36
C ASP A 11 -0.11 -3.96 -20.22
N GLN A 12 0.91 -3.12 -20.06
CA GLN A 12 1.92 -3.22 -19.00
C GLN A 12 1.64 -2.25 -17.85
N VAL A 13 0.86 -1.20 -18.06
CA VAL A 13 0.51 -0.20 -17.03
C VAL A 13 -0.16 -0.87 -15.83
N LEU A 14 -1.13 -1.77 -16.07
CA LEU A 14 -1.83 -2.45 -14.98
C LEU A 14 -0.89 -3.36 -14.18
N ARG A 15 0.04 -4.06 -14.86
CA ARG A 15 1.06 -4.89 -14.19
C ARG A 15 2.00 -4.05 -13.33
N ALA A 16 2.45 -2.91 -13.85
CA ALA A 16 3.32 -2.00 -13.14
C ALA A 16 2.62 -1.37 -11.93
N ILE A 17 1.35 -0.94 -12.08
CA ILE A 17 0.54 -0.44 -10.96
C ILE A 17 0.43 -1.49 -9.85
N VAL A 18 0.12 -2.74 -10.21
CA VAL A 18 0.01 -3.82 -9.23
C VAL A 18 1.33 -4.01 -8.48
N ARG A 19 2.46 -4.11 -9.19
CA ARG A 19 3.78 -4.29 -8.57
C ARG A 19 4.15 -3.13 -7.63
N GLU A 20 4.07 -1.89 -8.10
CA GLU A 20 4.46 -0.72 -7.30
C GLU A 20 3.58 -0.58 -6.05
N THR A 21 2.29 -0.93 -6.17
CA THR A 21 1.37 -0.86 -5.02
C THR A 21 1.62 -2.00 -4.03
N GLU A 22 2.02 -3.19 -4.49
CA GLU A 22 2.46 -4.29 -3.61
C GLU A 22 3.71 -3.91 -2.80
N GLU A 23 4.71 -3.31 -3.45
CA GLU A 23 5.92 -2.82 -2.77
C GLU A 23 5.58 -1.74 -1.73
N ALA A 24 4.70 -0.79 -2.10
CA ALA A 24 4.24 0.24 -1.17
C ALA A 24 3.47 -0.34 0.03
N LEU A 25 2.63 -1.36 -0.19
CA LEU A 25 1.90 -2.05 0.86
C LEU A 25 2.83 -2.78 1.82
N GLU A 26 3.86 -3.45 1.30
CA GLU A 26 4.84 -4.14 2.14
C GLU A 26 5.56 -3.16 3.07
N VAL A 27 5.92 -1.97 2.57
CA VAL A 27 6.51 -0.89 3.38
C VAL A 27 5.55 -0.43 4.46
N VAL A 28 4.28 -0.17 4.13
CA VAL A 28 3.28 0.27 5.12
C VAL A 28 3.01 -0.80 6.17
N GLN A 29 2.95 -2.08 5.78
CA GLN A 29 2.78 -3.19 6.72
C GLN A 29 3.99 -3.31 7.66
N ARG A 30 5.21 -3.25 7.13
CA ARG A 30 6.45 -3.29 7.92
C ARG A 30 6.53 -2.12 8.90
N MET A 31 6.13 -0.92 8.45
CA MET A 31 6.03 0.26 9.30
C MET A 31 4.93 0.08 10.36
N SER A 32 3.74 -0.38 10.01
CA SER A 32 2.68 -0.61 11.01
C SER A 32 3.06 -1.57 12.13
N GLY A 33 4.09 -2.42 11.93
CA GLY A 33 4.70 -3.23 12.98
C GLY A 33 5.21 -2.42 14.19
N PHE A 34 5.63 -1.16 14.03
CA PHE A 34 6.02 -0.32 15.18
C PHE A 34 4.82 0.10 16.05
N LEU A 35 3.58 -0.04 15.57
CA LEU A 35 2.37 0.27 16.35
C LEU A 35 2.11 -0.78 17.44
N ILE A 36 2.62 -1.99 17.22
CA ILE A 36 2.52 -3.11 18.15
C ILE A 36 3.87 -3.39 18.86
N ASP A 37 4.93 -2.65 18.52
CA ASP A 37 6.25 -2.76 19.16
C ASP A 37 6.26 -1.99 20.49
N PRO A 38 6.35 -2.68 21.64
CA PRO A 38 6.39 -2.04 22.95
C PRO A 38 7.63 -1.15 23.16
N SER A 39 8.69 -1.33 22.36
CA SER A 39 9.94 -0.58 22.43
C SER A 39 9.91 0.75 21.66
N ALA A 40 8.91 0.96 20.79
CA ALA A 40 8.76 2.17 19.97
C ALA A 40 8.33 3.43 20.77
N GLY A 41 8.13 3.30 22.09
CA GLY A 41 7.71 4.38 22.97
C GLY A 41 6.20 4.64 22.96
N PHE A 42 5.75 5.60 23.79
CA PHE A 42 4.34 5.95 23.88
C PHE A 42 3.92 6.86 22.72
N LEU A 43 3.15 6.32 21.77
CA LEU A 43 2.45 7.13 20.77
C LEU A 43 1.33 7.95 21.42
N THR A 44 1.22 9.21 21.03
CA THR A 44 0.08 10.07 21.37
C THR A 44 -1.21 9.50 20.76
N LYS A 45 -2.38 9.87 21.32
CA LYS A 45 -3.69 9.48 20.78
C LYS A 45 -3.82 9.80 19.28
N HIS A 46 -3.39 11.00 18.89
CA HIS A 46 -3.44 11.45 17.50
C HIS A 46 -2.55 10.60 16.56
N GLN A 47 -1.33 10.24 17.00
CA GLN A 47 -0.45 9.37 16.22
C GLN A 47 -1.03 7.96 16.05
N LYS A 48 -1.73 7.43 17.06
CA LYS A 48 -2.44 6.14 16.95
C LYS A 48 -3.59 6.21 15.93
N GLU A 49 -4.36 7.30 15.93
CA GLU A 49 -5.44 7.52 14.98
C GLU A 49 -4.91 7.61 13.53
N ILE A 50 -3.85 8.38 13.30
CA ILE A 50 -3.19 8.47 11.99
C ILE A 50 -2.73 7.09 11.54
N ALA A 51 -2.07 6.35 12.42
CA ALA A 51 -1.50 5.07 12.06
C ALA A 51 -2.58 4.00 11.78
N TYR A 52 -3.69 4.03 12.52
CA TYR A 52 -4.85 3.20 12.25
C TYR A 52 -5.47 3.53 10.88
N ALA A 53 -5.61 4.82 10.55
CA ALA A 53 -6.09 5.24 9.24
C ALA A 53 -5.16 4.82 8.10
N LEU A 54 -3.83 4.90 8.29
CA LEU A 54 -2.85 4.40 7.33
C LEU A 54 -2.99 2.89 7.11
N TYR A 55 -3.13 2.12 8.19
CA TYR A 55 -3.33 0.68 8.12
C TYR A 55 -4.63 0.29 7.39
N GLN A 56 -5.75 0.95 7.71
CA GLN A 56 -7.02 0.69 7.03
C GLN A 56 -6.97 1.01 5.53
N ASN A 57 -6.33 2.12 5.15
CA ASN A 57 -6.14 2.46 3.74
C ASN A 57 -5.25 1.45 3.02
N ALA A 58 -4.18 0.98 3.68
CA ALA A 58 -3.34 -0.09 3.14
C ALA A 58 -4.14 -1.38 2.94
N GLN A 59 -4.96 -1.79 3.90
CA GLN A 59 -5.79 -2.98 3.73
C GLN A 59 -6.76 -2.83 2.54
N HIS A 60 -7.41 -1.67 2.41
CA HIS A 60 -8.30 -1.41 1.28
C HIS A 60 -7.58 -1.46 -0.07
N LEU A 61 -6.37 -0.88 -0.16
CA LEU A 61 -5.55 -0.96 -1.36
C LEU A 61 -5.15 -2.40 -1.68
N ALA A 62 -4.81 -3.21 -0.67
CA ALA A 62 -4.48 -4.62 -0.87
C ALA A 62 -5.67 -5.40 -1.47
N ASP A 63 -6.89 -5.15 -1.00
CA ASP A 63 -8.10 -5.78 -1.54
C ASP A 63 -8.35 -5.37 -3.01
N VAL A 64 -8.21 -4.07 -3.32
CA VAL A 64 -8.35 -3.56 -4.69
C VAL A 64 -7.29 -4.15 -5.64
N LEU A 65 -6.04 -4.29 -5.17
CA LEU A 65 -4.99 -4.97 -5.93
C LEU A 65 -5.27 -6.45 -6.16
N GLY A 66 -5.80 -7.14 -5.15
CA GLY A 66 -6.21 -8.53 -5.27
C GLY A 66 -7.24 -8.73 -6.39
N GLU A 67 -8.18 -7.81 -6.52
CA GLU A 67 -9.13 -7.80 -7.65
C GLU A 67 -8.45 -7.45 -8.97
N ALA A 68 -7.60 -6.42 -9.02
CA ALA A 68 -6.90 -6.01 -10.24
C ALA A 68 -6.00 -7.13 -10.82
N ARG A 69 -5.36 -7.93 -9.95
CA ARG A 69 -4.54 -9.09 -10.34
C ARG A 69 -5.29 -10.12 -11.18
N LYS A 70 -6.58 -10.30 -10.95
CA LYS A 70 -7.41 -11.26 -11.70
C LYS A 70 -7.43 -10.92 -13.19
N TYR A 71 -7.41 -9.63 -13.52
CA TYR A 71 -7.44 -9.11 -14.90
C TYR A 71 -6.04 -8.98 -15.54
N VAL A 72 -4.97 -9.26 -14.77
CA VAL A 72 -3.57 -9.23 -15.25
C VAL A 72 -3.02 -10.63 -15.53
N SER A 73 -3.61 -11.66 -14.92
CA SER A 73 -3.14 -13.05 -15.03
C SER A 73 -3.81 -13.84 -16.17
N GLU A 74 -4.72 -13.20 -16.91
CA GLU A 74 -5.27 -13.65 -18.20
C GLU A 74 -4.43 -13.12 -19.37
#